data_AF-Q5F8X9-F1
#
_entry.id   AF-Q5F8X9-F1
#
_cell.length_a   1.000
_cell.length_b   1.000
_cell.length_c   1.000
_cell.angle_alpha   90.00
_cell.angle_beta   90.00
_cell.angle_gamma   90.00
#
_symmetry.space_group_name_H-M   'P 1'
#
loop_
_entity.id
_entity.type
_entity.pdbx_description
1 polymer ?
#
loop_
_entity_poly.entity_id
_entity_poly.type
_entity_poly.pdbx_seq_one_letter_code
_entity_poly.pdbx_strand_id
1 'polypeptide(L)'
;MMSSTINDAYRTLKNPIDRAAYLLKTSGIDADAPEHTSFAPDFLMQQMEWRETLMEARAGNNLESLKNLDNEIRAEQEKLFCGLKQSFARQDCDTAAQQVRQGRFLDKLRHEISSAL
;
A
#
# COMPACT_ATOMS: atom_id res chain seq x y z
N MET A 1 11.76 -13.21 -24.79
CA MET A 1 10.60 -13.08 -23.87
C MET A 1 10.79 -13.90 -22.59
N MET A 2 11.95 -13.87 -21.91
CA MET A 2 12.12 -14.54 -20.61
C MET A 2 12.62 -13.60 -19.50
N SER A 3 12.99 -12.35 -19.81
CA SER A 3 13.48 -11.41 -18.80
C SER A 3 12.37 -10.77 -17.97
N SER A 4 11.15 -10.62 -18.51
CA SER A 4 10.04 -10.00 -17.79
C SER A 4 9.56 -10.87 -16.63
N THR A 5 9.50 -12.19 -16.81
CA THR A 5 9.00 -13.12 -15.79
C THR A 5 9.88 -13.14 -14.54
N ILE A 6 11.20 -12.99 -14.69
CA ILE A 6 12.12 -12.86 -13.55
C ILE A 6 11.84 -11.56 -12.80
N ASN A 7 11.60 -10.46 -13.52
CA ASN A 7 11.32 -9.17 -12.92
C ASN A 7 9.99 -9.17 -12.14
N ASP A 8 8.98 -9.87 -12.65
CA ASP A 8 7.69 -9.98 -11.98
C ASP A 8 7.79 -10.84 -10.71
N ALA A 9 8.45 -12.00 -10.76
CA ALA A 9 8.68 -12.83 -9.57
C ALA A 9 9.53 -12.10 -8.50
N TYR A 10 10.55 -11.34 -8.95
CA TYR A 10 11.37 -10.52 -8.05
C TYR A 10 10.57 -9.35 -7.47
N ARG A 11 9.68 -8.71 -8.25
CA ARG A 11 8.78 -7.65 -7.76
C ARG A 11 7.76 -8.19 -6.76
N THR A 12 7.17 -9.37 -7.01
CA THR A 12 6.19 -9.98 -6.10
C THR A 12 6.85 -10.39 -4.77
N LEU A 13 8.05 -10.98 -4.80
CA LEU A 13 8.79 -11.27 -3.57
C LEU A 13 9.24 -10.00 -2.85
N LYS A 14 9.53 -8.93 -3.60
CA LYS A 14 9.92 -7.63 -3.04
C LYS A 14 8.73 -6.84 -2.51
N ASN A 15 7.51 -7.05 -3.00
CA ASN A 15 6.32 -6.35 -2.53
C ASN A 15 5.65 -7.11 -1.36
N PRO A 16 5.75 -6.60 -0.12
CA PRO A 16 5.14 -7.24 1.04
C PRO A 16 3.61 -7.37 0.93
N ILE A 17 2.94 -6.48 0.18
CA ILE A 17 1.49 -6.50 -0.02
C ILE A 17 1.06 -7.69 -0.88
N ASP A 18 1.74 -7.93 -2.00
CA ASP A 18 1.44 -9.07 -2.88
C ASP A 18 1.69 -10.39 -2.16
N ARG A 19 2.79 -10.46 -1.37
CA ARG A 19 3.08 -11.61 -0.53
C ARG A 19 1.99 -11.84 0.53
N ALA A 20 1.54 -10.79 1.20
CA ALA A 20 0.47 -10.88 2.19
C ALA A 20 -0.86 -11.32 1.57
N ALA A 21 -1.24 -10.76 0.41
CA ALA A 21 -2.42 -11.18 -0.34
C ALA A 21 -2.36 -12.66 -0.72
N TYR A 22 -1.19 -13.13 -1.18
CA TYR A 22 -0.98 -14.55 -1.49
C TYR A 22 -1.16 -15.45 -0.25
N LEU A 23 -0.60 -15.06 0.90
CA LEU A 23 -0.76 -15.82 2.15
C LEU A 23 -2.23 -15.90 2.60
N LEU A 24 -2.98 -14.80 2.49
CA LEU A 24 -4.43 -14.82 2.78
C LEU A 24 -5.19 -15.76 1.86
N LYS A 25 -4.85 -15.75 0.56
CA LYS A 25 -5.46 -16.64 -0.42
C LYS A 25 -5.20 -18.11 -0.11
N THR A 26 -4.01 -18.46 0.40
CA THR A 26 -3.74 -19.84 0.87
C THR A 26 -4.58 -20.24 2.08
N SER A 27 -5.07 -19.27 2.85
CA SER A 27 -6.02 -19.47 3.95
C SER A 27 -7.49 -19.37 3.50
N GLY A 28 -7.75 -19.27 2.19
CA GLY A 28 -9.11 -19.16 1.64
C GLY A 28 -9.72 -17.76 1.69
N ILE A 29 -8.94 -16.72 2.02
CA ILE A 29 -9.40 -15.34 2.10
C ILE A 29 -8.86 -14.55 0.91
N ASP A 30 -9.76 -14.00 0.10
CA ASP A 30 -9.39 -13.08 -0.97
C ASP A 30 -9.47 -11.63 -0.47
N ALA A 31 -8.31 -11.05 -0.18
CA ALA A 31 -8.22 -9.68 0.31
C ALA A 31 -8.72 -8.64 -0.71
N ASP A 32 -8.74 -8.98 -2.01
CA ASP A 32 -9.16 -8.09 -3.09
C ASP A 32 -10.64 -8.34 -3.49
N ALA A 33 -11.37 -9.19 -2.75
CA ALA A 33 -12.78 -9.47 -3.02
C ALA A 33 -13.69 -8.22 -2.87
N PRO A 34 -14.70 -8.05 -3.74
CA PRO A 34 -15.54 -6.86 -3.78
C PRO A 34 -16.45 -6.68 -2.54
N GLU A 35 -16.66 -7.74 -1.77
CA GLU A 35 -17.41 -7.69 -0.51
C GLU A 35 -16.65 -6.95 0.60
N HIS A 36 -15.32 -6.84 0.46
CA HIS A 36 -14.44 -6.22 1.44
C HIS A 36 -14.04 -4.81 0.96
N THR A 37 -15.01 -3.90 0.91
CA THR A 37 -14.79 -2.50 0.46
C THR A 37 -14.80 -1.47 1.57
N SER A 38 -15.02 -1.90 2.83
CA SER A 38 -14.97 -1.00 3.97
C SER A 38 -13.53 -0.70 4.41
N PHE A 39 -13.27 0.59 4.65
CA PHE A 39 -12.04 1.13 5.21
C PHE A 39 -12.35 1.91 6.49
N ALA A 40 -11.37 1.98 7.40
CA ALA A 40 -11.49 2.83 8.56
C ALA A 40 -11.69 4.30 8.12
N PRO A 41 -12.64 5.06 8.71
CA PRO A 41 -12.87 6.46 8.38
C PRO A 41 -11.59 7.30 8.43
N ASP A 42 -10.76 7.08 9.44
CA ASP A 42 -9.48 7.78 9.62
C ASP A 42 -8.53 7.54 8.44
N PHE A 43 -8.49 6.32 7.90
CA PHE A 43 -7.67 6.01 6.73
C PHE A 43 -8.17 6.73 5.48
N LEU A 44 -9.48 6.81 5.28
CA LEU A 44 -10.06 7.51 4.14
C LEU A 44 -9.79 9.01 4.19
N MET A 45 -9.91 9.61 5.37
CA MET A 45 -9.58 11.02 5.61
C MET A 45 -8.10 11.29 5.31
N GLN A 46 -7.20 10.47 5.86
CA GLN A 46 -5.77 10.58 5.61
C GLN A 46 -5.43 10.42 4.13
N GLN A 47 -6.09 9.49 3.44
CA GLN A 47 -5.91 9.28 2.00
C GLN A 47 -6.33 10.51 1.19
N MET A 48 -7.39 11.21 1.59
CA MET A 48 -7.80 12.47 0.96
C MET A 48 -6.75 13.55 1.17
N GLU A 49 -6.29 13.75 2.40
CA GLU A 49 -5.28 14.75 2.76
C GLU A 49 -3.96 14.56 1.99
N TRP A 50 -3.49 13.32 1.89
CA TRP A 50 -2.29 13.03 1.11
C TRP A 50 -2.48 13.32 -0.39
N ARG A 51 -3.67 13.06 -0.93
CA ARG A 51 -3.97 13.34 -2.33
C ARG A 51 -4.06 14.83 -2.60
N GLU A 52 -4.64 15.59 -1.68
CA GLU A 52 -4.64 17.05 -1.73
C GLU A 52 -3.21 17.60 -1.71
N THR A 53 -2.40 17.16 -0.75
CA THR A 53 -0.98 17.52 -0.63
C THR A 53 -0.21 17.21 -1.92
N LEU A 54 -0.45 16.04 -2.54
CA LEU A 54 0.17 15.66 -3.81
C LEU A 54 -0.25 16.60 -4.95
N MET A 55 -1.53 16.96 -5.03
CA MET A 55 -2.04 17.87 -6.07
C MET A 55 -1.43 19.27 -5.92
N GLU A 56 -1.41 19.80 -4.70
CA GLU A 56 -0.83 21.11 -4.40
C GLU A 56 0.67 21.14 -4.69
N ALA A 57 1.40 20.12 -4.25
CA ALA A 57 2.84 20.03 -4.49
C ALA A 57 3.17 19.95 -5.99
N ARG A 58 2.36 19.22 -6.78
CA ARG A 58 2.49 19.18 -8.24
C ARG A 58 2.17 20.53 -8.88
N ALA A 59 1.08 21.18 -8.49
CA ALA A 59 0.69 22.47 -9.03
C ALA A 59 1.73 23.56 -8.75
N GLY A 60 2.33 23.54 -7.56
CA GLY A 60 3.39 24.46 -7.15
C GLY A 60 4.79 24.09 -7.63
N ASN A 61 4.98 22.97 -8.35
CA ASN A 61 6.30 22.39 -8.64
C ASN A 61 7.19 22.27 -7.38
N ASN A 62 6.56 22.01 -6.23
CA ASN A 62 7.23 22.01 -4.93
C ASN A 62 7.84 20.63 -4.65
N LEU A 63 9.08 20.46 -5.11
CA LEU A 63 9.84 19.21 -4.95
C LEU A 63 10.09 18.86 -3.47
N GLU A 64 10.19 19.86 -2.59
CA GLU A 64 10.38 19.62 -1.15
C GLU A 64 9.12 19.00 -0.54
N SER A 65 7.94 19.55 -0.83
CA SER A 65 6.66 18.97 -0.41
C SER A 65 6.46 17.55 -0.96
N LEU A 66 6.84 17.28 -2.22
CA LEU A 66 6.77 15.93 -2.78
C LEU A 66 7.69 14.94 -2.05
N LYS A 67 8.91 15.35 -1.70
CA LYS A 67 9.85 14.51 -0.93
C LYS A 67 9.37 14.25 0.49
N ASN A 68 8.80 15.26 1.14
CA ASN A 68 8.22 15.11 2.48
C ASN A 68 7.05 14.14 2.45
N LEU A 69 6.17 14.27 1.45
CA LEU A 69 5.06 13.34 1.25
C LEU A 69 5.56 11.92 0.95
N ASP A 70 6.58 11.73 0.09
CA ASP A 70 7.17 10.40 -0.16
C ASP A 70 7.68 9.75 1.13
N ASN A 71 8.39 10.51 1.97
CA ASN A 71 8.89 10.02 3.26
C ASN A 71 7.75 9.64 4.22
N GLU A 72 6.68 10.44 4.27
CA GLU A 72 5.51 10.16 5.08
C GLU A 72 4.80 8.87 4.64
N ILE A 73 4.56 8.70 3.33
CA ILE A 73 3.94 7.49 2.79
C ILE A 73 4.81 6.25 3.05
N ARG A 74 6.14 6.37 2.95
CA ARG A 74 7.05 5.27 3.30
C ARG A 74 6.93 4.87 4.76
N ALA A 75 6.89 5.83 5.68
CA ALA A 75 6.73 5.56 7.10
C ALA A 75 5.39 4.85 7.40
N GLU A 76 4.30 5.28 6.77
CA GLU A 76 3.00 4.61 6.96
C GLU A 76 3.00 3.20 6.35
N GLN A 77 3.68 2.98 5.22
CA GLN A 77 3.86 1.63 4.66
C GLN A 77 4.65 0.72 5.60
N GLU A 78 5.73 1.21 6.22
CA GLU A 78 6.51 0.43 7.18
C GLU A 78 5.68 0.04 8.41
N LYS A 79 4.88 0.97 8.92
CA LYS A 79 3.94 0.74 10.02
C LYS A 79 2.88 -0.29 9.62
N LEU A 80 2.30 -0.16 8.43
CA LEU A 80 1.36 -1.13 7.88
C LEU A 80 1.99 -2.53 7.76
N PHE A 81 3.23 -2.64 7.28
CA PHE A 81 3.93 -3.91 7.17
C PHE A 81 4.24 -4.53 8.53
N CYS A 82 4.59 -3.72 9.52
CA CYS A 82 4.72 -4.19 10.90
C CYS A 82 3.38 -4.71 11.44
N GLY A 83 2.29 -3.99 11.18
CA GLY A 83 0.93 -4.40 11.49
C GLY A 83 0.56 -5.73 10.83
N LEU A 84 0.82 -5.89 9.53
CA LEU A 84 0.58 -7.12 8.78
C LEU A 84 1.29 -8.32 9.40
N LYS A 85 2.58 -8.18 9.72
CA LYS A 85 3.34 -9.25 10.37
C LYS A 85 2.70 -9.67 11.70
N GLN A 86 2.20 -8.71 12.48
CA GLN A 86 1.53 -9.00 13.75
C GLN A 86 0.17 -9.68 13.53
N SER A 87 -0.62 -9.24 12.55
CA SER A 87 -1.91 -9.86 12.21
C SER A 87 -1.72 -11.32 11.80
N PHE A 88 -0.75 -11.61 10.92
CA PHE A 88 -0.41 -13.00 10.56
C PHE A 88 0.09 -13.81 11.75
N ALA A 89 0.92 -13.23 12.61
CA ALA A 89 1.41 -13.92 13.81
C ALA A 89 0.27 -14.28 14.79
N ARG A 90 -0.80 -13.47 14.82
CA ARG A 90 -2.01 -13.69 15.62
C ARG A 90 -3.08 -14.50 14.89
N GLN A 91 -2.83 -14.93 13.65
CA GLN A 91 -3.81 -15.58 12.76
C GLN A 91 -5.07 -14.71 12.53
N ASP A 92 -4.97 -13.40 12.73
CA ASP A 92 -6.05 -12.44 12.49
C ASP A 92 -6.09 -12.11 10.99
N CYS A 93 -6.78 -12.98 10.26
CA CYS A 93 -6.83 -12.90 8.80
C CYS A 93 -7.72 -11.77 8.29
N ASP A 94 -8.75 -11.38 9.05
CA ASP A 94 -9.65 -10.28 8.71
C ASP A 94 -8.90 -8.94 8.76
N THR A 95 -8.17 -8.68 9.86
CA THR A 95 -7.33 -7.49 9.99
C THR A 95 -6.22 -7.49 8.94
N ALA A 96 -5.59 -8.64 8.67
CA ALA A 96 -4.58 -8.74 7.63
C ALA A 96 -5.16 -8.43 6.24
N ALA A 97 -6.36 -8.88 5.91
CA ALA A 97 -7.03 -8.56 4.64
C ALA A 97 -7.33 -7.07 4.50
N GLN A 98 -7.75 -6.40 5.58
CA GLN A 98 -7.91 -4.95 5.59
C GLN A 98 -6.58 -4.22 5.37
N GLN A 99 -5.51 -4.66 6.04
CA GLN A 99 -4.20 -4.05 5.91
C GLN A 99 -3.61 -4.26 4.50
N VAL A 100 -3.84 -5.41 3.86
CA VAL A 100 -3.45 -5.64 2.46
C VAL A 100 -4.13 -4.62 1.53
N ARG A 101 -5.44 -4.41 1.69
CA ARG A 101 -6.19 -3.42 0.90
C ARG A 101 -5.65 -2.01 1.12
N GLN A 102 -5.44 -1.59 2.38
CA GLN A 102 -4.81 -0.29 2.68
C GLN A 102 -3.43 -0.16 1.99
N GLY A 103 -2.65 -1.23 2.00
CA GLY A 103 -1.36 -1.29 1.32
C GLY A 103 -1.43 -1.05 -0.18
N ARG A 104 -2.47 -1.53 -0.86
CA ARG A 104 -2.72 -1.27 -2.29
C ARG A 104 -2.87 0.24 -2.56
N PHE A 105 -3.59 0.96 -1.70
CA PHE A 105 -3.77 2.41 -1.84
C PHE A 105 -2.48 3.17 -1.58
N LEU A 106 -1.72 2.80 -0.55
CA LEU A 106 -0.41 3.41 -0.27
C LEU A 106 0.58 3.16 -1.42
N ASP A 107 0.61 1.95 -1.98
CA ASP A 107 1.46 1.63 -3.13
C ASP A 107 1.10 2.47 -4.37
N LYS A 108 -0.19 2.64 -4.63
CA LYS A 108 -0.67 3.50 -5.72
C LYS A 108 -0.26 4.95 -5.51
N LEU A 109 -0.48 5.49 -4.31
CA LEU A 109 -0.12 6.87 -3.98
C LEU A 109 1.40 7.09 -4.08
N ARG A 110 2.21 6.17 -3.56
CA ARG A 110 3.67 6.22 -3.70
C ARG A 110 4.13 6.19 -5.15
N HIS A 111 3.46 5.40 -6.00
CA HIS A 111 3.76 5.41 -7.44
C HIS A 111 3.42 6.75 -8.09
N GLU A 112 2.30 7.37 -7.70
CA GLU A 112 1.93 8.71 -8.14
C GLU A 112 2.97 9.77 -7.69
N ILE A 113 3.43 9.71 -6.43
CA ILE A 113 4.48 10.62 -5.91
C ILE A 113 5.81 10.42 -6.65
N SER A 114 6.27 9.18 -6.79
CA SER A 114 7.51 8.85 -7.50
C SER A 114 7.48 9.23 -8.99
N SER A 115 6.29 9.35 -9.59
CA SER A 115 6.14 9.80 -10.98
C SER A 115 6.16 11.34 -11.11
N ALA A 116 6.04 12.05 -9.99
CA ALA A 116 6.04 13.51 -9.93
C ALA A 116 7.38 14.11 -9.46
N LEU A 117 8.22 13.30 -8.81
CA LEU A 117 9.60 13.61 -8.45
C LEU A 117 10.54 13.47 -9.65
#